data_AF-A0A3C2DA97-F1
#
_entry.id   AF-A0A3C2DA97-F1
#
_cell.length_a   1.000
_cell.length_b   1.000
_cell.length_c   1.000
_cell.angle_alpha   90.00
_cell.angle_beta   90.00
_cell.angle_gamma   90.00
#
_symmetry.space_group_name_H-M   'P 1'
#
loop_
_entity.id
_entity.type
_entity.pdbx_description
1 polymer ?
#
loop_
_entity_poly.entity_id
_entity_poly.type
_entity_poly.pdbx_seq_one_letter_code
_entity_poly.pdbx_strand_id
1 'polypeptide(L)'
;MLDKIRKVERIFNQLDKETEKFSKQSGLKCLTNCNLCCMKKGLEANVLEFLPLAYYLVKNNLHEAALDLINTNPEHCINLAKTQIQGQTAGCSIYSHRGLICRLFGFSGVRDKNAKLAVYTCSHMKAEFPAEYKLTLEKININMHIPIVSDFYYQIYYIDSQMASDYNPINVSIRKAIEKVAYYYACKPVRKPGKVEKLLISKET
;
A
#
# COMPACT_ATOMS: atom_id res chain seq x y z
N MET A 1 17.25 -3.66 -3.17
CA MET A 1 16.10 -2.74 -3.30
C MET A 1 14.99 -3.33 -4.16
N LEU A 2 15.20 -3.56 -5.46
CA LEU A 2 14.15 -4.07 -6.37
C LEU A 2 13.52 -5.40 -5.93
N ASP A 3 14.31 -6.32 -5.36
CA ASP A 3 13.77 -7.56 -4.81
C ASP A 3 12.78 -7.32 -3.65
N LYS A 4 13.12 -6.41 -2.73
CA LYS A 4 12.23 -6.00 -1.62
C LYS A 4 10.93 -5.40 -2.15
N ILE A 5 11.01 -4.50 -3.12
CA ILE A 5 9.84 -3.89 -3.78
C ILE A 5 8.92 -4.98 -4.33
N ARG A 6 9.46 -5.93 -5.12
CA ARG A 6 8.66 -7.02 -5.70
C ARG A 6 8.04 -7.94 -4.66
N LYS A 7 8.76 -8.22 -3.57
CA LYS A 7 8.22 -9.01 -2.46
C LYS A 7 7.04 -8.31 -1.78
N VAL A 8 7.15 -6.99 -1.54
CA VAL A 8 6.05 -6.18 -1.01
C VAL A 8 4.86 -6.16 -1.98
N GLU A 9 5.10 -5.97 -3.28
CA GLU A 9 4.03 -6.01 -4.31
C GLU A 9 3.31 -7.36 -4.36
N ARG A 10 4.02 -8.48 -4.17
CA ARG A 10 3.39 -9.80 -4.08
C ARG A 10 2.45 -9.91 -2.89
N ILE A 11 2.87 -9.41 -1.73
CA ILE A 11 2.02 -9.35 -0.52
C ILE A 11 0.77 -8.51 -0.81
N PHE A 12 0.93 -7.36 -1.49
CA PHE A 12 -0.20 -6.49 -1.84
C PHE A 12 -1.18 -7.19 -2.78
N ASN A 13 -0.69 -7.86 -3.81
CA ASN A 13 -1.52 -8.60 -4.76
C ASN A 13 -2.24 -9.77 -4.10
N GLN A 14 -1.61 -10.44 -3.13
CA GLN A 14 -2.27 -11.47 -2.33
C GLN A 14 -3.40 -10.87 -1.48
N LEU A 15 -3.10 -9.79 -0.75
CA LEU A 15 -4.08 -9.12 0.11
C LEU A 15 -5.28 -8.58 -0.68
N ASP A 16 -5.05 -7.98 -1.85
CA ASP A 16 -6.12 -7.47 -2.71
C ASP A 16 -7.07 -8.61 -3.14
N LYS A 17 -6.54 -9.80 -3.46
CA LYS A 17 -7.37 -10.98 -3.78
C LYS A 17 -8.16 -11.48 -2.57
N GLU A 18 -7.53 -11.54 -1.40
CA GLU A 18 -8.18 -12.00 -0.17
C GLU A 18 -9.28 -11.03 0.28
N THR A 19 -9.01 -9.72 0.22
CA THR A 19 -9.99 -8.68 0.57
C THR A 19 -11.14 -8.60 -0.43
N GLU A 20 -10.89 -8.76 -1.73
CA GLU A 20 -11.96 -8.84 -2.74
C GLU A 20 -12.87 -10.05 -2.50
N LYS A 21 -12.27 -11.22 -2.22
CA LYS A 21 -13.03 -12.42 -1.87
C LYS A 21 -13.87 -12.21 -0.61
N PHE A 22 -13.27 -11.65 0.44
CA PHE A 22 -13.95 -11.38 1.70
C PHE A 22 -15.10 -10.37 1.53
N SER A 23 -14.90 -9.28 0.79
CA SER A 23 -15.96 -8.30 0.51
C SER A 23 -17.16 -8.95 -0.22
N LYS A 24 -16.90 -9.81 -1.21
CA LYS A 24 -17.97 -10.55 -1.91
C LYS A 24 -18.72 -11.51 -0.98
N GLN A 25 -18.02 -12.20 -0.09
CA GLN A 25 -18.62 -13.20 0.82
C GLN A 25 -19.37 -12.60 2.02
N SER A 26 -18.87 -11.48 2.54
CA SER A 26 -19.45 -10.78 3.69
C SER A 26 -20.64 -9.89 3.31
N GLY A 27 -20.72 -9.45 2.06
CA GLY A 27 -21.69 -8.44 1.62
C GLY A 27 -21.32 -7.01 2.07
N LEU A 28 -20.25 -6.86 2.86
CA LEU A 28 -19.74 -5.55 3.28
C LEU A 28 -19.15 -4.82 2.09
N LYS A 29 -19.51 -3.54 1.96
CA LYS A 29 -19.02 -2.64 0.91
C LYS A 29 -18.55 -1.33 1.52
N CYS A 30 -17.50 -0.77 0.93
CA CYS A 30 -17.14 0.63 1.21
C CYS A 30 -18.18 1.54 0.53
N LEU A 31 -18.51 2.66 1.16
CA LEU A 31 -19.41 3.65 0.57
C LEU A 31 -18.80 4.19 -0.73
N THR A 32 -19.62 4.38 -1.75
CA THR A 32 -19.19 4.90 -3.05
C THR A 32 -18.49 6.25 -2.86
N ASN A 33 -17.29 6.40 -3.44
CA ASN A 33 -16.47 7.61 -3.30
C ASN A 33 -16.15 8.01 -1.85
N CYS A 34 -15.93 7.04 -0.96
CA CYS A 34 -15.52 7.32 0.41
C CYS A 34 -14.00 7.52 0.54
N ASN A 35 -13.61 8.68 1.05
CA ASN A 35 -12.22 9.00 1.41
C ASN A 35 -12.03 9.27 2.92
N LEU A 36 -13.03 8.96 3.75
CA LEU A 36 -13.01 9.28 5.18
C LEU A 36 -11.83 8.63 5.90
N CYS A 37 -11.45 7.41 5.52
CA CYS A 37 -10.26 6.75 6.07
C CYS A 37 -8.96 7.46 5.68
N CYS A 38 -8.91 8.11 4.52
CA CYS A 38 -7.75 8.87 4.05
C CYS A 38 -7.64 10.25 4.72
N MET A 39 -8.75 10.80 5.22
CA MET A 39 -8.78 12.08 5.95
C MET A 39 -8.38 11.92 7.43
N LYS A 40 -8.14 10.69 7.91
CA LYS A 40 -7.64 10.48 9.27
C LYS A 40 -6.25 11.10 9.42
N LYS A 41 -6.10 12.01 10.39
CA LYS A 41 -4.81 12.59 10.78
C LYS A 41 -3.98 11.59 11.58
N GLY A 42 -2.65 11.77 11.58
CA GLY A 42 -1.74 10.97 12.42
C GLY A 42 -1.70 9.48 12.06
N LEU A 43 -1.93 9.13 10.79
CA LEU A 43 -1.73 7.76 10.33
C LEU A 43 -0.24 7.42 10.43
N GLU A 44 0.06 6.34 11.14
CA GLU A 44 1.39 5.76 11.21
C GLU A 44 1.51 4.56 10.28
N ALA A 45 2.70 4.38 9.74
CA ALA A 45 2.99 3.39 8.74
C ALA A 45 4.49 3.08 8.74
N ASN A 46 4.86 1.88 8.33
CA ASN A 46 6.28 1.53 8.22
C ASN A 46 6.87 2.04 6.89
N VAL A 47 8.19 2.16 6.82
CA VAL A 47 8.86 2.60 5.57
C VAL A 47 8.73 1.56 4.47
N LEU A 48 8.74 0.26 4.83
CA LEU A 48 8.81 -0.83 3.87
C LEU A 48 7.58 -0.93 2.96
N GLU A 49 6.38 -0.69 3.50
CA GLU A 49 5.13 -0.72 2.74
C GLU A 49 5.02 0.38 1.67
N PHE A 50 5.83 1.45 1.75
CA PHE A 50 5.85 2.51 0.75
C PHE A 50 6.94 2.36 -0.31
N LEU A 51 7.72 1.28 -0.28
CA LEU A 51 8.70 1.01 -1.32
C LEU A 51 8.09 0.93 -2.74
N PRO A 52 6.91 0.30 -2.98
CA PRO A 52 6.30 0.29 -4.30
C PRO A 52 5.88 1.68 -4.79
N LEU A 53 5.34 2.52 -3.90
CA LEU A 53 5.01 3.91 -4.22
C LEU A 53 6.27 4.71 -4.56
N ALA A 54 7.29 4.65 -3.71
CA ALA A 54 8.56 5.33 -3.93
C ALA A 54 9.20 4.91 -5.26
N TYR A 55 9.14 3.61 -5.58
CA TYR A 55 9.58 3.08 -6.86
C TYR A 55 8.83 3.68 -8.03
N TYR A 56 7.50 3.74 -7.98
CA TYR A 56 6.68 4.38 -9.00
C TYR A 56 7.05 5.86 -9.17
N LEU A 57 7.18 6.61 -8.08
CA LEU A 57 7.50 8.04 -8.12
C LEU A 57 8.88 8.30 -8.72
N VAL A 58 9.90 7.52 -8.32
CA VAL A 58 11.25 7.66 -8.85
C VAL A 58 11.29 7.28 -10.34
N LYS A 59 10.63 6.18 -10.72
CA LYS A 59 10.60 5.71 -12.12
C LYS A 59 9.96 6.69 -13.09
N ASN A 60 8.99 7.47 -12.62
CA ASN A 60 8.25 8.43 -13.43
C ASN A 60 8.76 9.87 -13.26
N ASN A 61 9.91 10.09 -12.61
CA ASN A 61 10.46 11.42 -12.32
C ASN A 61 9.50 12.33 -11.52
N LEU A 62 8.64 11.74 -10.68
CA LEU A 62 7.65 12.44 -9.84
C LEU A 62 8.12 12.62 -8.38
N HIS A 63 9.27 12.05 -8.02
CA HIS A 63 9.74 11.98 -6.64
C HIS A 63 10.13 13.35 -6.05
N GLU A 64 10.74 14.25 -6.82
CA GLU A 64 11.07 15.60 -6.35
C GLU A 64 9.82 16.40 -5.98
N ALA A 65 8.82 16.44 -6.88
CA ALA A 65 7.54 17.09 -6.61
C ALA A 65 6.81 16.48 -5.39
N ALA A 66 6.94 15.17 -5.18
CA ALA A 66 6.41 14.50 -4.00
C ALA A 66 7.15 14.95 -2.72
N LEU A 67 8.48 15.06 -2.74
CA LEU A 67 9.28 15.55 -1.62
C LEU A 67 8.97 17.01 -1.29
N ASP A 68 8.82 17.86 -2.29
CA ASP A 68 8.39 19.26 -2.13
C ASP A 68 7.03 19.35 -1.43
N LEU A 69 6.07 18.52 -1.85
CA LEU A 69 4.77 18.45 -1.20
C LEU A 69 4.87 17.95 0.26
N ILE A 70 5.77 17.01 0.56
CA ILE A 70 6.00 16.58 1.96
C ILE A 70 6.64 17.72 2.78
N ASN A 71 7.50 18.54 2.17
CA ASN A 71 8.15 19.68 2.83
C ASN A 71 7.15 20.76 3.27
N THR A 72 5.98 20.86 2.64
CA THR A 72 4.89 21.76 3.10
C THR A 72 4.19 21.26 4.37
N ASN A 73 4.66 20.17 4.97
CA ASN A 73 4.11 19.52 6.16
C ASN A 73 2.58 19.27 6.08
N PRO A 74 2.11 18.53 5.06
CA PRO A 74 0.68 18.32 4.86
C PRO A 74 0.09 17.46 5.99
N GLU A 75 -1.10 17.83 6.45
CA GLU A 75 -1.82 17.12 7.52
C GLU A 75 -2.24 15.69 7.12
N HIS A 76 -2.47 15.48 5.83
CA HIS A 76 -2.92 14.21 5.26
C HIS A 76 -1.85 13.60 4.36
N CYS A 77 -2.05 12.34 3.97
CA CYS A 77 -1.18 11.65 3.03
C CYS A 77 -1.02 12.46 1.72
N ILE A 78 0.21 12.62 1.24
CA ILE A 78 0.47 13.36 -0.01
C ILE A 78 -0.19 12.77 -1.26
N ASN A 79 -0.56 11.49 -1.22
CA ASN A 79 -1.29 10.83 -2.30
C ASN A 79 -2.81 11.00 -2.21
N LEU A 80 -3.32 11.75 -1.23
CA LEU A 80 -4.74 12.07 -1.17
C LEU A 80 -5.09 13.02 -2.33
N ALA A 81 -6.05 12.64 -3.15
CA ALA A 81 -6.54 13.45 -4.25
C ALA A 81 -7.14 14.75 -3.70
N LYS A 82 -6.60 15.90 -4.14
CA LYS A 82 -6.99 17.24 -3.66
C LYS A 82 -8.32 17.73 -4.25
N THR A 83 -8.77 17.17 -5.37
CA THR A 83 -9.95 17.65 -6.08
C THR A 83 -11.06 16.61 -6.02
N GLN A 84 -12.17 16.96 -5.38
CA GLN A 84 -13.43 16.24 -5.49
C GLN A 84 -14.16 16.75 -6.73
N ILE A 85 -13.84 16.21 -7.91
CA ILE A 85 -14.64 16.48 -9.12
C ILE A 85 -15.90 15.61 -9.01
N GLN A 86 -17.09 16.19 -9.22
CA GLN A 86 -18.34 15.42 -9.32
C GLN A 86 -18.16 14.30 -10.37
N GLY A 87 -18.29 13.05 -9.94
CA GLY A 87 -18.12 11.87 -10.81
C GLY A 87 -16.72 11.23 -10.82
N GLN A 88 -15.71 11.79 -10.12
CA GLN A 88 -14.42 11.12 -9.90
C GLN A 88 -14.29 10.57 -8.47
N THR A 89 -13.55 9.48 -8.35
CA THR A 89 -13.33 8.78 -7.08
C THR A 89 -12.60 9.68 -6.07
N ALA A 90 -13.28 10.07 -4.99
CA ALA A 90 -12.60 10.63 -3.83
C ALA A 90 -11.69 9.56 -3.21
N GLY A 91 -10.42 9.89 -2.92
CA GLY A 91 -9.48 8.94 -2.33
C GLY A 91 -8.02 9.14 -2.76
N CYS A 92 -7.30 8.05 -2.99
CA CYS A 92 -5.88 8.07 -3.33
C CYS A 92 -5.68 8.34 -4.83
N SER A 93 -4.84 9.32 -5.18
CA SER A 93 -4.43 9.65 -6.56
C SER A 93 -3.71 8.49 -7.26
N ILE A 94 -2.97 7.68 -6.49
CA ILE A 94 -2.22 6.52 -7.01
C ILE A 94 -2.67 5.26 -6.24
N TYR A 95 -3.94 4.90 -6.41
CA TYR A 95 -4.60 3.84 -5.62
C TYR A 95 -3.92 2.46 -5.75
N SER A 96 -3.34 2.16 -6.92
CA SER A 96 -2.60 0.92 -7.19
C SER A 96 -1.33 0.76 -6.33
N HIS A 97 -0.75 1.86 -5.86
CA HIS A 97 0.48 1.88 -5.06
C HIS A 97 0.23 2.33 -3.61
N ARG A 98 -1.01 2.19 -3.11
CA ARG A 98 -1.32 2.45 -1.70
C ARG A 98 -0.58 1.48 -0.76
N GLY A 99 -0.21 1.96 0.43
CA GLY A 99 0.48 1.17 1.45
C GLY A 99 -0.34 0.02 2.02
N LEU A 100 0.28 -0.87 2.77
CA LEU A 100 -0.35 -2.04 3.39
C LEU A 100 -1.46 -1.61 4.36
N ILE A 101 -1.20 -0.59 5.19
CA ILE A 101 -2.17 -0.05 6.14
C ILE A 101 -3.48 0.35 5.46
N CYS A 102 -3.41 0.97 4.27
CA CYS A 102 -4.56 1.39 3.50
C CYS A 102 -5.29 0.23 2.81
N ARG A 103 -4.62 -0.91 2.61
CA ARG A 103 -5.22 -2.13 2.02
C ARG A 103 -5.91 -2.99 3.05
N LEU A 104 -5.34 -3.07 4.24
CA LEU A 104 -5.88 -3.84 5.35
C LEU A 104 -7.16 -3.21 5.92
N PHE A 105 -7.24 -1.87 5.91
CA PHE A 105 -8.40 -1.18 6.44
C PHE A 105 -9.66 -1.42 5.60
N GLY A 106 -10.74 -1.85 6.26
CA GLY A 106 -12.07 -2.06 5.68
C GLY A 106 -12.48 -3.54 5.60
N PHE A 107 -11.55 -4.41 5.18
CA PHE A 107 -11.85 -5.80 4.78
C PHE A 107 -10.90 -6.84 5.40
N SER A 108 -10.09 -6.46 6.38
CA SER A 108 -9.22 -7.38 7.13
C SER A 108 -9.72 -7.63 8.55
N GLY A 109 -9.18 -8.67 9.17
CA GLY A 109 -9.52 -9.10 10.52
C GLY A 109 -8.44 -8.75 11.54
N VAL A 110 -8.87 -8.43 12.76
CA VAL A 110 -8.02 -8.29 13.93
C VAL A 110 -8.39 -9.35 14.96
N ARG A 111 -7.38 -9.91 15.63
CA ARG A 111 -7.56 -10.85 16.74
C ARG A 111 -7.67 -10.04 18.03
N ASP A 112 -8.72 -10.30 18.80
CA ASP A 112 -8.83 -9.83 20.18
C ASP A 112 -8.00 -10.72 21.13
N LYS A 113 -7.81 -10.27 22.37
CA LYS A 113 -7.10 -10.97 23.44
C LYS A 113 -7.67 -12.38 23.71
N ASN A 114 -8.95 -12.58 23.43
CA ASN A 114 -9.65 -13.86 23.58
C ASN A 114 -9.61 -14.74 22.32
N ALA A 115 -8.69 -14.46 21.38
CA ALA A 115 -8.57 -15.11 20.06
C ALA A 115 -9.80 -14.98 19.14
N LYS A 116 -10.81 -14.20 19.53
CA LYS A 116 -11.96 -13.87 18.68
C LYS A 116 -11.56 -12.91 17.57
N LEU A 117 -12.11 -13.12 16.39
CA LEU A 117 -11.87 -12.30 15.21
C LEU A 117 -12.92 -11.19 15.11
N ALA A 118 -12.46 -9.97 14.83
CA ALA A 118 -13.29 -8.82 14.52
C ALA A 118 -12.85 -8.18 13.19
N VAL A 119 -13.79 -7.54 12.49
CA VAL A 119 -13.48 -6.87 11.22
C VAL A 119 -12.87 -5.50 11.49
N TYR A 120 -11.70 -5.25 10.91
CA TYR A 120 -11.02 -3.97 10.90
C TYR A 120 -11.65 -3.05 9.86
N THR A 121 -12.69 -2.32 10.27
CA THR A 121 -13.51 -1.50 9.37
C THR A 121 -13.91 -0.16 9.99
N CYS A 122 -14.44 0.76 9.18
CA CYS A 122 -14.88 2.08 9.63
C CYS A 122 -16.21 2.05 10.38
N SER A 123 -16.46 3.06 11.22
CA SER A 123 -17.73 3.24 11.93
C SER A 123 -18.92 3.36 10.98
N HIS A 124 -18.75 4.04 9.85
CA HIS A 124 -19.80 4.24 8.86
C HIS A 124 -20.27 2.93 8.22
N MET A 125 -19.36 2.00 7.90
CA MET A 125 -19.74 0.67 7.39
C MET A 125 -20.56 -0.13 8.41
N LYS A 126 -20.27 0.02 9.71
CA LYS A 126 -21.04 -0.63 10.78
C LYS A 126 -22.44 -0.03 10.94
N ALA A 127 -22.58 1.27 10.70
CA ALA A 127 -23.85 1.97 10.80
C ALA A 127 -24.76 1.69 9.60
N GLU A 128 -24.21 1.64 8.38
CA GLU A 128 -25.00 1.42 7.16
C GLU A 128 -25.34 -0.03 6.88
N PHE A 129 -24.46 -0.97 7.26
CA PHE A 129 -24.67 -2.40 7.03
C PHE A 129 -24.66 -3.19 8.36
N PRO A 130 -25.55 -2.88 9.32
CA PRO A 130 -25.50 -3.48 10.65
C PRO A 130 -25.83 -4.98 10.62
N ALA A 131 -26.75 -5.41 9.74
CA ALA A 131 -27.15 -6.80 9.63
C ALA A 131 -26.03 -7.67 9.03
N GLU A 132 -25.45 -7.23 7.91
CA GLU A 132 -24.34 -7.88 7.23
C GLU A 132 -23.10 -7.91 8.12
N TYR A 133 -22.83 -6.83 8.86
CA TYR A 133 -21.72 -6.77 9.80
C TYR A 133 -21.86 -7.81 10.92
N LYS A 134 -23.04 -7.92 11.54
CA LYS A 134 -23.30 -8.91 12.60
C LYS A 134 -23.14 -10.34 12.07
N LEU A 135 -23.77 -10.64 10.94
CA LEU A 135 -23.67 -11.95 10.29
C LEU A 135 -22.23 -12.29 9.87
N THR A 136 -21.48 -11.29 9.42
CA THR A 136 -20.07 -11.45 9.07
C THR A 136 -19.22 -11.78 10.30
N LEU A 137 -19.42 -11.07 11.42
CA LEU A 137 -18.72 -11.36 12.68
C LEU A 137 -18.96 -12.80 13.15
N GLU A 138 -20.19 -13.30 13.07
CA GLU A 138 -20.52 -14.68 13.42
C GLU A 138 -19.81 -15.66 12.48
N LYS A 139 -19.90 -15.43 11.16
CA LYS A 139 -19.31 -16.32 10.15
C LYS A 139 -17.78 -16.40 10.23
N ILE A 140 -17.10 -15.29 10.50
CA ILE A 140 -15.63 -15.25 10.61
C ILE A 140 -15.13 -16.12 11.77
N ASN A 141 -15.86 -16.17 12.88
CA ASN A 141 -15.48 -16.97 14.04
C ASN A 141 -15.86 -18.46 13.90
N ILE A 142 -16.57 -18.83 12.84
CA ILE A 142 -16.95 -20.22 12.55
C ILE A 142 -16.06 -20.79 11.45
N ASN A 143 -16.22 -20.34 10.20
CA ASN A 143 -15.56 -20.95 9.03
C ASN A 143 -15.32 -19.98 7.86
N MET A 144 -15.55 -18.67 8.03
CA MET A 144 -15.27 -17.69 6.97
C MET A 144 -13.83 -17.18 7.10
N HIS A 145 -13.05 -17.36 6.03
CA HIS A 145 -11.70 -16.85 5.97
C HIS A 145 -11.68 -15.32 5.83
N ILE A 146 -10.82 -14.66 6.61
CA ILE A 146 -10.57 -13.22 6.55
C ILE A 146 -9.05 -12.98 6.61
N PRO A 147 -8.50 -12.05 5.79
CA PRO A 147 -7.09 -11.68 5.88
C PRO A 147 -6.78 -11.07 7.24
N ILE A 148 -5.83 -11.61 8.00
CA ILE A 148 -5.51 -11.13 9.36
C ILE A 148 -4.40 -10.08 9.31
N VAL A 149 -4.66 -8.93 9.92
CA VAL A 149 -3.74 -7.78 9.95
C VAL A 149 -2.34 -8.16 10.43
N SER A 150 -2.24 -8.88 11.56
CA SER A 150 -0.95 -9.30 12.11
C SER A 150 -0.15 -10.16 11.14
N ASP A 151 -0.82 -11.06 10.42
CA ASP A 151 -0.16 -12.05 9.56
C ASP A 151 0.49 -11.35 8.35
N PHE A 152 -0.16 -10.32 7.80
CA PHE A 152 0.41 -9.49 6.73
C PHE A 152 1.59 -8.61 7.20
N TYR A 153 1.51 -8.05 8.41
CA TYR A 153 2.65 -7.31 8.97
C TYR A 153 3.84 -8.22 9.26
N TYR A 154 3.63 -9.47 9.70
CA TYR A 154 4.71 -10.45 9.83
C TYR A 154 5.35 -10.80 8.48
N GLN A 155 4.55 -10.93 7.41
CA GLN A 155 5.09 -11.17 6.07
C GLN A 155 5.98 -10.00 5.60
N ILE A 156 5.55 -8.75 5.85
CA ILE A 156 6.39 -7.57 5.56
C ILE A 156 7.66 -7.57 6.42
N TYR A 157 7.54 -7.87 7.71
CA TYR A 157 8.67 -7.94 8.63
C TYR A 157 9.75 -8.94 8.17
N TYR A 158 9.34 -10.07 7.60
CA TYR A 158 10.26 -11.07 7.07
C TYR A 158 11.06 -10.60 5.84
N ILE A 159 10.57 -9.59 5.10
CA ILE A 159 11.29 -9.04 3.95
C ILE A 159 12.49 -8.20 4.40
N ASP A 160 12.25 -7.30 5.36
CA ASP A 160 13.27 -6.45 5.96
C ASP A 160 12.78 -5.92 7.31
N SER A 161 13.33 -6.47 8.40
CA SER A 161 12.92 -6.14 9.76
C SER A 161 13.22 -4.69 10.14
N GLN A 162 14.33 -4.12 9.65
CA GLN A 162 14.72 -2.75 9.97
C GLN A 162 13.73 -1.74 9.38
N MET A 163 13.38 -1.89 8.11
CA MET A 163 12.43 -1.00 7.43
C MET A 163 10.99 -1.26 7.87
N ALA A 164 10.65 -2.51 8.22
CA ALA A 164 9.33 -2.86 8.73
C ALA A 164 9.08 -2.37 10.17
N SER A 165 10.13 -2.26 11.00
CA SER A 165 10.04 -1.70 12.36
C SER A 165 10.14 -0.18 12.42
N ASP A 166 10.54 0.48 11.34
CA ASP A 166 10.63 1.94 11.26
C ASP A 166 9.24 2.56 11.02
N TYR A 167 8.44 2.66 12.08
CA TYR A 167 7.12 3.29 12.07
C TYR A 167 7.24 4.80 12.27
N ASN A 168 6.58 5.55 11.40
CA ASN A 168 6.55 7.01 11.44
C ASN A 168 5.18 7.50 10.95
N PRO A 169 4.86 8.80 11.10
CA PRO A 169 3.77 9.41 10.36
C PRO A 169 3.88 9.10 8.86
N ILE A 170 2.75 8.85 8.21
CA ILE A 170 2.68 8.31 6.84
C ILE A 170 3.57 9.05 5.84
N ASN A 171 3.59 10.39 5.89
CA ASN A 171 4.38 11.23 4.99
C ASN A 171 5.89 11.12 5.26
N VAL A 172 6.30 10.89 6.51
CA VAL A 172 7.70 10.63 6.88
C VAL A 172 8.14 9.27 6.35
N SER A 173 7.30 8.24 6.48
CA SER A 173 7.58 6.91 5.92
C SER A 173 7.68 6.93 4.39
N ILE A 174 6.82 7.70 3.72
CA ILE A 174 6.90 7.91 2.27
C ILE A 174 8.20 8.62 1.89
N ARG A 175 8.57 9.71 2.58
CA ARG A 175 9.86 10.42 2.35
C ARG A 175 11.04 9.46 2.43
N LYS A 176 11.16 8.73 3.56
CA LYS A 176 12.24 7.77 3.78
C LYS A 176 12.29 6.69 2.69
N ALA A 177 11.12 6.23 2.22
CA ALA A 177 11.04 5.26 1.13
C ALA A 177 11.53 5.87 -0.20
N ILE A 178 11.12 7.09 -0.54
CA ILE A 178 11.56 7.82 -1.73
C ILE A 178 13.09 7.98 -1.72
N GLU A 179 13.66 8.50 -0.63
CA GLU A 179 15.10 8.72 -0.48
C GLU A 179 15.89 7.42 -0.68
N LYS A 180 15.46 6.31 -0.06
CA LYS A 180 16.12 5.00 -0.20
C LYS A 180 16.08 4.49 -1.64
N VAL A 181 14.96 4.66 -2.35
CA VAL A 181 14.83 4.21 -3.73
C VAL A 181 15.59 5.11 -4.69
N ALA A 182 15.53 6.42 -4.52
CA ALA A 182 16.28 7.40 -5.30
C ALA A 182 17.79 7.17 -5.15
N TYR A 183 18.27 6.99 -3.91
CA TYR A 183 19.66 6.64 -3.63
C TYR A 183 20.10 5.35 -4.32
N TYR A 184 19.26 4.30 -4.27
CA TYR A 184 19.54 3.05 -4.98
C TYR A 184 19.71 3.24 -6.50
N TYR A 185 18.95 4.17 -7.10
CA TYR A 185 19.07 4.49 -8.52
C TYR A 185 20.30 5.34 -8.84
N ALA A 186 20.62 6.33 -7.99
CA ALA A 186 21.80 7.17 -8.14
C ALA A 186 23.12 6.36 -8.04
N CYS A 187 23.16 5.38 -7.14
CA CYS A 187 24.36 4.55 -6.92
C CYS A 187 24.41 3.29 -7.80
N LYS A 188 23.45 3.09 -8.71
CA LYS A 188 23.43 1.88 -9.54
C LYS A 188 24.60 1.94 -10.53
N PRO A 189 25.51 0.95 -10.55
CA PRO A 189 26.61 0.96 -11.50
C PRO A 189 26.04 0.95 -12.92
N VAL A 190 26.45 1.91 -13.74
CA VAL A 190 26.13 1.94 -15.17
C VAL A 190 26.66 0.65 -15.77
N ARG A 191 25.76 -0.24 -16.20
CA ARG A 191 26.17 -1.40 -16.99
C ARG A 191 26.78 -0.85 -18.27
N LYS A 192 28.10 -1.04 -18.47
CA LYS A 192 28.75 -0.74 -19.75
C LYS A 192 27.95 -1.47 -20.84
N PRO A 193 27.57 -0.79 -21.95
CA PRO A 193 26.94 -1.48 -23.06
C PRO A 193 27.89 -2.60 -23.51
N GLY A 194 27.39 -3.84 -23.51
CA GLY A 194 28.14 -4.98 -24.00
C GLY A 194 28.48 -4.75 -25.47
N LYS A 195 29.74 -5.00 -25.85
CA LYS A 195 30.19 -4.98 -27.24
C LYS A 195 29.33 -5.93 -28.08
N VAL A 196 28.28 -5.42 -28.71
CA VAL A 196 27.57 -6.08 -29.82
C VAL A 196 27.62 -5.14 -31.01
N GLU A 197 28.83 -4.73 -31.40
CA GLU A 197 29.04 -3.98 -32.63
C GLU A 197 30.46 -4.22 -33.13
N LYS A 198 30.72 -5.44 -33.61
CA LYS A 198 31.90 -5.76 -34.43
C LYS A 198 31.73 -7.02 -35.27
N LEU A 199 30.55 -7.26 -35.82
CA LEU A 199 30.30 -8.39 -36.73
C LEU A 199 29.48 -8.02 -37.98
N LEU A 200 29.51 -6.75 -38.38
CA LEU A 200 28.93 -6.28 -39.65
C LEU A 200 29.92 -5.52 -40.54
N ILE A 201 31.23 -5.54 -40.23
CA ILE A 201 32.26 -4.92 -41.08
C ILE A 201 33.35 -5.97 -41.37
N SER A 202 32.99 -7.04 -42.07
CA SER A 202 33.96 -7.95 -42.72
C SER A 202 33.34 -8.75 -43.88
N LYS A 203 32.23 -8.26 -44.45
CA LYS A 203 31.61 -8.81 -45.65
C LYS A 203 31.22 -7.68 -46.60
N GLU A 204 32.21 -6.93 -47.08
CA GLU A 204 32.13 -6.05 -48.25
C GLU A 204 33.51 -5.41 -48.43
N THR A 205 34.46 -6.16 -48.99
CA THR A 205 35.50 -5.72 -49.96
C THR A 205 36.37 -6.90 -50.34
#